data_AF-A0A9Q0WZ18-F1
#
_entry.id   AF-A0A9Q0WZ18-F1
#
_cell.length_a   1.000
_cell.length_b   1.000
_cell.length_c   1.000
_cell.angle_alpha   90.00
_cell.angle_beta   90.00
_cell.angle_gamma   90.00
#
_symmetry.space_group_name_H-M   'P 1'
#
loop_
_entity.id
_entity.type
_entity.pdbx_description
1 polymer ?
#
loop_
_entity_poly.entity_id
_entity_poly.type
_entity_poly.pdbx_seq_one_letter_code
_entity_poly.pdbx_strand_id
1 'polypeptide(L)'
;MDSVKPSALTSKKSRFARNVAKVLHLRAATGIAPVDGVQKVESQEEVKDDKHHRKTAAGRPQSFDIDEHRKSLPLEAFVAKLFASVSCVKAAYSQLQYAQSPYDADGIQAADQFVISELKNLTELKQCYIRKQFDPSPETALVLADVQEQKSLSKTYEIMGKKLESQLRLKESEIMNLREKDGGIY
;
A
#
# COMPACT_ATOMS: atom_id res chain seq x y z
N MET A 1 -60.21 -8.38 -3.55
CA MET A 1 -58.82 -8.23 -4.02
C MET A 1 -57.96 -8.16 -2.76
N ASP A 2 -57.52 -9.33 -2.33
CA ASP A 2 -56.86 -9.55 -1.04
C ASP A 2 -55.42 -9.01 -1.02
N SER A 3 -55.05 -8.41 0.11
CA SER A 3 -53.75 -7.78 0.34
C SER A 3 -52.70 -8.82 0.74
N VAL A 4 -51.66 -8.98 -0.08
CA VAL A 4 -50.58 -9.95 0.10
C VAL A 4 -49.47 -9.37 0.98
N LYS A 5 -49.17 -10.08 2.07
CA LYS A 5 -48.06 -9.77 3.01
C LYS A 5 -46.70 -10.14 2.39
N PRO A 6 -45.63 -9.35 2.56
CA PRO A 6 -44.29 -9.76 2.16
C PRO A 6 -43.66 -10.72 3.19
N SER A 7 -43.24 -11.89 2.70
CA SER A 7 -42.53 -12.94 3.42
C SER A 7 -41.02 -12.67 3.53
N ALA A 8 -40.42 -13.20 4.61
CA ALA A 8 -39.05 -13.04 5.03
C ALA A 8 -37.96 -13.43 3.99
N LEU A 9 -36.89 -12.64 3.94
CA LEU A 9 -35.58 -13.02 3.39
C LEU A 9 -34.51 -12.73 4.46
N THR A 10 -33.99 -13.80 5.07
CA THR A 10 -32.86 -13.73 5.99
C THR A 10 -31.58 -13.51 5.18
N SER A 11 -30.92 -12.36 5.36
CA SER A 11 -29.64 -12.10 4.70
C SER A 11 -28.53 -12.88 5.41
N LYS A 12 -27.89 -13.80 4.68
CA LYS A 12 -26.68 -14.50 5.12
C LYS A 12 -25.54 -13.47 5.24
N LYS A 13 -25.38 -12.86 6.42
CA LYS A 13 -24.29 -11.92 6.71
C LYS A 13 -22.95 -12.66 6.74
N SER A 14 -22.14 -12.33 5.73
CA SER A 14 -20.78 -12.82 5.47
C SER A 14 -19.85 -12.69 6.70
N ARG A 15 -19.05 -13.74 6.96
CA ARG A 15 -17.99 -13.79 7.98
C ARG A 15 -16.99 -12.62 7.87
N PHE A 16 -16.92 -11.97 6.72
CA PHE A 16 -16.03 -10.84 6.47
C PHE A 16 -16.34 -9.62 7.35
N ALA A 17 -17.62 -9.33 7.60
CA ALA A 17 -18.03 -8.16 8.38
C ALA A 17 -17.59 -8.23 9.86
N ARG A 18 -17.44 -9.44 10.41
CA ARG A 18 -16.97 -9.63 11.80
C ARG A 18 -15.46 -9.39 11.94
N ASN A 19 -14.67 -9.58 10.89
CA ASN A 19 -13.22 -9.36 10.95
C ASN A 19 -12.88 -7.87 10.85
N VAL A 20 -13.60 -7.10 10.03
CA VAL A 20 -13.36 -5.65 9.91
C VAL A 20 -13.73 -4.92 11.20
N ALA A 21 -14.81 -5.32 11.88
CA ALA A 21 -15.21 -4.74 13.16
C ALA A 21 -14.14 -4.95 14.27
N LYS A 22 -13.44 -6.10 14.26
CA LYS A 22 -12.35 -6.35 15.23
C LYS A 22 -11.13 -5.45 15.01
N VAL A 23 -10.84 -5.07 13.76
CA VAL A 23 -9.70 -4.20 13.42
C VAL A 23 -9.96 -2.74 13.81
N LEU A 24 -11.22 -2.30 13.79
CA LEU A 24 -11.57 -0.93 14.22
C LEU A 24 -11.53 -0.76 15.75
N HIS A 25 -11.84 -1.80 16.53
CA HIS A 25 -11.72 -1.74 17.99
C HIS A 25 -10.27 -1.81 18.51
N LEU A 26 -9.33 -2.31 17.70
CA LEU A 26 -7.92 -2.41 18.10
C LEU A 26 -7.17 -1.06 18.00
N ARG A 27 -7.72 -0.08 17.26
CA ARG A 27 -7.09 1.25 17.12
C ARG A 27 -7.44 2.23 18.24
N ALA A 28 -8.42 1.90 19.09
CA ALA A 28 -8.80 2.72 20.24
C ALA A 28 -7.86 2.55 21.46
N ALA A 29 -6.87 1.65 21.40
CA ALA A 29 -5.94 1.36 22.51
C ALA A 29 -4.56 2.03 22.37
N THR A 30 -4.33 2.85 21.34
CA THR A 30 -3.14 3.71 21.22
C THR A 30 -3.55 5.15 21.53
N GLY A 31 -3.37 5.54 22.78
CA GLY A 31 -3.76 6.85 23.31
C GLY A 31 -3.01 8.01 22.63
N ILE A 32 -3.75 8.76 21.82
CA ILE A 32 -3.58 10.20 21.67
C ILE A 32 -4.93 10.78 22.11
N ALA A 33 -4.90 11.53 23.22
CA ALA A 33 -6.08 12.04 23.90
C ALA A 33 -6.87 13.03 23.02
N PRO A 34 -8.21 12.95 22.99
CA PRO A 34 -9.05 14.11 22.75
C PRO A 34 -9.35 14.77 24.10
N VAL A 35 -8.93 16.03 24.20
CA VAL A 35 -9.34 16.94 25.25
C VAL A 35 -10.82 17.29 25.08
N ASP A 36 -11.47 17.55 26.20
CA ASP A 36 -12.75 18.25 26.39
C ASP A 36 -14.03 17.40 26.58
N GLY A 37 -14.59 17.51 27.79
CA GLY A 37 -16.01 17.78 27.98
C GLY A 37 -17.02 16.63 28.13
N VAL A 38 -17.32 16.29 29.40
CA VAL A 38 -18.68 16.10 29.97
C VAL A 38 -19.40 14.71 29.91
N GLN A 39 -19.81 14.29 31.13
CA GLN A 39 -20.94 13.44 31.57
C GLN A 39 -20.82 11.91 31.73
N LYS A 40 -20.56 11.51 32.99
CA LYS A 40 -21.44 10.75 33.93
C LYS A 40 -22.13 9.47 33.41
N VAL A 41 -21.86 8.33 34.05
CA VAL A 41 -22.82 7.56 34.91
C VAL A 41 -22.16 6.26 35.45
N GLU A 42 -22.16 6.18 36.78
CA GLU A 42 -22.22 5.07 37.76
C GLU A 42 -21.84 3.61 37.41
N SER A 43 -20.79 3.17 38.12
CA SER A 43 -20.68 2.03 39.05
C SER A 43 -21.47 0.73 38.83
N GLN A 44 -20.74 -0.40 38.91
CA GLN A 44 -20.97 -1.40 39.95
C GLN A 44 -19.75 -2.31 40.14
N GLU A 45 -19.12 -2.19 41.32
CA GLU A 45 -18.33 -3.24 41.97
C GLU A 45 -19.27 -4.38 42.40
N GLU A 46 -18.90 -5.62 42.11
CA GLU A 46 -19.05 -6.71 43.09
C GLU A 46 -17.89 -7.68 42.97
N VAL A 47 -17.13 -7.78 44.06
CA VAL A 47 -16.10 -8.78 44.33
C VAL A 47 -16.78 -10.00 44.92
N LYS A 48 -16.56 -11.18 44.34
CA LYS A 48 -16.56 -12.45 45.10
C LYS A 48 -15.40 -13.34 44.69
N ASP A 49 -14.54 -13.55 45.67
CA ASP A 49 -13.44 -14.49 45.77
C ASP A 49 -13.98 -15.92 45.85
N ASP A 50 -13.43 -16.84 45.07
CA ASP A 50 -13.28 -18.23 45.53
C ASP A 50 -12.15 -18.94 44.77
N LYS A 51 -11.13 -19.33 45.52
CA LYS A 51 -10.01 -20.17 45.08
C LYS A 51 -10.51 -21.59 44.81
N HIS A 52 -10.02 -22.24 43.75
CA HIS A 52 -9.49 -23.61 43.85
C HIS A 52 -8.80 -24.11 42.56
N HIS A 53 -7.62 -24.70 42.77
CA HIS A 53 -6.92 -25.74 41.98
C HIS A 53 -6.25 -25.42 40.63
N ARG A 54 -4.99 -24.99 40.77
CA ARG A 54 -3.79 -25.40 40.02
C ARG A 54 -3.91 -26.77 39.32
N LYS A 55 -3.91 -26.75 37.98
CA LYS A 55 -3.30 -27.78 37.12
C LYS A 55 -2.48 -27.11 36.02
N THR A 56 -1.18 -27.04 36.26
CA THR A 56 -0.15 -26.88 35.23
C THR A 56 -0.25 -28.05 34.26
N ALA A 57 -0.73 -27.78 33.04
CA ALA A 57 -0.52 -28.64 31.89
C ALA A 57 0.18 -27.78 30.83
N ALA A 58 1.46 -28.13 30.62
CA ALA A 58 2.37 -27.69 29.59
C ALA A 58 1.80 -26.71 28.56
N GLY A 59 2.32 -25.47 28.60
CA GLY A 59 2.33 -24.61 27.42
C GLY A 59 3.07 -25.35 26.31
N ARG A 60 2.31 -26.01 25.44
CA ARG A 60 2.79 -26.33 24.10
C ARG A 60 3.05 -24.97 23.46
N PRO A 61 4.29 -24.60 23.08
CA PRO A 61 4.44 -23.46 22.21
C PRO A 61 3.61 -23.82 20.99
N GLN A 62 2.57 -23.03 20.76
CA GLN A 62 1.80 -23.05 19.54
C GLN A 62 2.85 -22.80 18.47
N SER A 63 3.31 -23.86 17.82
CA SER A 63 4.08 -23.77 16.61
C SER A 63 3.14 -23.06 15.65
N PHE A 64 3.24 -21.73 15.61
CA PHE A 64 2.70 -20.94 14.54
C PHE A 64 3.02 -21.68 13.24
N ASP A 65 2.09 -21.68 12.31
CA ASP A 65 2.05 -22.47 11.09
C ASP A 65 3.26 -22.25 10.15
N ILE A 66 4.47 -22.58 10.60
CA ILE A 66 5.75 -22.45 9.89
C ILE A 66 5.68 -23.27 8.61
N ASP A 67 4.97 -24.39 8.64
CA ASP A 67 4.85 -25.32 7.53
C ASP A 67 3.86 -24.85 6.44
N GLU A 68 2.92 -23.95 6.78
CA GLU A 68 2.03 -23.30 5.80
C GLU A 68 2.70 -22.07 5.18
N HIS A 69 3.39 -21.26 6.00
CA HIS A 69 4.16 -20.09 5.53
C HIS A 69 5.31 -20.50 4.60
N ARG A 70 6.05 -21.58 4.91
CA ARG A 70 7.15 -22.04 4.04
C ARG A 70 6.69 -22.50 2.66
N LYS A 71 5.44 -22.92 2.51
CA LYS A 71 4.87 -23.29 1.20
C LYS A 71 4.41 -22.07 0.40
N SER A 72 4.14 -20.93 1.04
CA SER A 72 3.74 -19.68 0.38
C SER A 72 4.90 -18.72 0.09
N LEU A 73 6.02 -18.80 0.82
CA LEU A 73 7.18 -17.90 0.65
C LEU A 73 7.69 -17.77 -0.81
N PRO A 74 7.85 -18.86 -1.60
CA PRO A 74 8.28 -18.73 -3.00
C PRO A 74 7.29 -17.96 -3.86
N LEU A 75 5.99 -18.11 -3.59
CA LEU A 75 4.93 -17.38 -4.30
C LEU A 75 4.89 -15.91 -3.86
N GLU A 76 5.11 -15.65 -2.58
CA GLU A 76 5.18 -14.29 -2.03
C GLU A 76 6.35 -13.50 -2.64
N ALA A 77 7.54 -14.10 -2.69
CA ALA A 77 8.71 -13.53 -3.35
C ALA A 77 8.45 -13.27 -4.84
N PHE A 78 7.77 -14.21 -5.52
CA PHE A 78 7.36 -14.04 -6.91
C PHE A 78 6.42 -12.83 -7.09
N VAL A 79 5.40 -12.70 -6.23
CA VAL A 79 4.45 -11.58 -6.26
C VAL A 79 5.16 -10.26 -5.97
N ALA A 80 6.11 -10.23 -5.03
CA ALA A 80 6.92 -9.05 -4.76
C ALA A 80 7.73 -8.63 -5.99
N LYS A 81 8.38 -9.58 -6.70
CA LYS A 81 9.09 -9.28 -7.96
C LYS A 81 8.17 -8.70 -9.02
N LEU A 82 6.93 -9.18 -9.10
CA LEU A 82 5.91 -8.63 -10.00
C LEU A 82 5.59 -7.16 -9.66
N PHE A 83 5.33 -6.86 -8.39
CA PHE A 83 5.08 -5.48 -7.94
C PHE A 83 6.28 -4.57 -8.17
N ALA A 84 7.50 -5.05 -7.88
CA ALA A 84 8.73 -4.33 -8.15
C ALA A 84 8.86 -3.95 -9.63
N SER A 85 8.64 -4.90 -10.55
CA SER A 85 8.73 -4.65 -12.00
C SER A 85 7.61 -3.72 -12.50
N VAL A 86 6.37 -3.87 -12.02
CA VAL A 86 5.28 -2.93 -12.35
C VAL A 86 5.59 -1.51 -11.85
N SER A 87 6.17 -1.39 -10.65
CA SER A 87 6.63 -0.12 -10.09
C SER A 87 7.78 0.47 -10.92
N CYS A 88 8.71 -0.34 -11.43
CA CYS A 88 9.73 0.09 -12.38
C CYS A 88 9.12 0.68 -13.65
N VAL A 89 8.13 0.00 -14.25
CA VAL A 89 7.41 0.50 -15.44
C VAL A 89 6.74 1.84 -15.14
N LYS A 90 6.09 1.98 -13.98
CA LYS A 90 5.47 3.25 -13.55
C LYS A 90 6.49 4.38 -13.43
N ALA A 91 7.66 4.10 -12.85
CA ALA A 91 8.73 5.09 -12.71
C ALA A 91 9.27 5.53 -14.09
N ALA A 92 9.47 4.57 -14.99
CA ALA A 92 9.94 4.83 -16.35
C ALA A 92 8.93 5.62 -17.18
N TYR A 93 7.64 5.30 -17.06
CA TYR A 93 6.57 6.08 -17.68
C TYR A 93 6.53 7.52 -17.13
N SER A 94 6.73 7.70 -15.82
CA SER A 94 6.83 9.04 -15.23
C SER A 94 8.01 9.82 -15.79
N GLN A 95 9.15 9.15 -16.00
CA GLN A 95 10.34 9.75 -16.61
C GLN A 95 10.07 10.15 -18.07
N LEU A 96 9.41 9.28 -18.83
CA LEU A 96 8.99 9.55 -20.20
C LEU A 96 8.10 10.80 -20.26
N GLN A 97 7.11 10.91 -19.38
CA GLN A 97 6.26 12.10 -19.31
C GLN A 97 7.02 13.38 -18.94
N TYR A 98 8.01 13.28 -18.06
CA TYR A 98 8.83 14.42 -17.65
C TYR A 98 9.73 14.91 -18.79
N ALA A 99 10.34 13.98 -19.53
CA ALA A 99 11.21 14.28 -20.67
C ALA A 99 10.46 14.85 -21.89
N GLN A 100 9.13 14.90 -21.88
CA GLN A 100 8.34 15.51 -22.96
C GLN A 100 8.28 17.04 -22.86
N SER A 101 8.54 17.64 -21.69
CA SER A 101 8.47 19.09 -21.52
C SER A 101 9.37 19.59 -20.37
N PRO A 102 10.46 20.31 -20.70
CA PRO A 102 10.96 20.57 -22.05
C PRO A 102 11.35 19.28 -22.77
N TYR A 103 11.32 19.28 -24.10
CA TYR A 103 11.62 18.09 -24.90
C TYR A 103 13.06 17.64 -24.72
N ASP A 104 13.23 16.40 -24.25
CA ASP A 104 14.50 15.71 -24.00
C ASP A 104 14.47 14.36 -24.73
N ALA A 105 15.06 14.32 -25.93
CA ALA A 105 15.08 13.13 -26.77
C ALA A 105 15.81 11.95 -26.12
N ASP A 106 16.93 12.22 -25.45
CA ASP A 106 17.74 11.20 -24.80
C ASP A 106 16.99 10.62 -23.59
N GLY A 107 16.34 11.48 -22.80
CA GLY A 107 15.49 11.07 -21.68
C GLY A 107 14.28 10.24 -22.13
N ILE A 108 13.65 10.60 -23.25
CA ILE A 108 12.56 9.83 -23.87
C ILE A 108 13.07 8.45 -24.29
N GLN A 109 14.18 8.39 -25.02
CA GLN A 109 14.74 7.12 -25.51
C GLN A 109 15.17 6.21 -24.37
N ALA A 110 15.83 6.75 -23.34
CA ALA A 110 16.26 5.98 -22.17
C ALA A 110 15.05 5.41 -21.40
N ALA A 111 13.99 6.22 -21.22
CA ALA A 111 12.77 5.77 -20.57
C ALA A 111 12.05 4.68 -21.38
N ASP A 112 11.97 4.82 -22.70
CA ASP A 112 11.36 3.82 -23.59
C ASP A 112 12.10 2.49 -23.55
N GLN A 113 13.43 2.52 -23.67
CA GLN A 113 14.27 1.32 -23.55
C GLN A 113 14.06 0.61 -22.22
N PHE A 114 13.95 1.37 -21.13
CA PHE A 114 13.72 0.82 -19.79
C PHE A 114 12.32 0.19 -19.65
N VAL A 115 11.28 0.81 -20.22
CA VAL A 115 9.94 0.20 -20.29
C VAL A 115 10.01 -1.11 -21.04
N ILE A 116 10.67 -1.16 -22.20
CA ILE A 116 10.82 -2.38 -23.00
C ILE A 116 11.55 -3.47 -22.21
N SER A 117 12.62 -3.14 -21.48
CA SER A 117 13.33 -4.13 -20.66
C SER A 117 12.46 -4.68 -19.52
N GLU A 118 11.67 -3.84 -18.85
CA GLU A 118 10.78 -4.31 -17.79
C GLU A 118 9.60 -5.12 -18.34
N LEU A 119 9.06 -4.80 -19.52
CA LEU A 119 8.05 -5.63 -20.18
C LEU A 119 8.58 -7.02 -20.56
N LYS A 120 9.86 -7.11 -20.95
CA LYS A 120 10.55 -8.39 -21.16
C LYS A 120 10.69 -9.17 -19.85
N ASN A 121 11.12 -8.50 -18.78
CA ASN A 121 11.19 -9.08 -17.44
C ASN A 121 9.82 -9.61 -16.95
N LEU A 122 8.73 -8.84 -17.13
CA LEU A 122 7.37 -9.30 -16.84
C LEU A 122 6.97 -10.55 -17.63
N THR A 123 7.41 -10.63 -18.89
CA THR A 123 7.17 -11.81 -19.73
C THR A 123 7.92 -13.03 -19.19
N GLU A 124 9.14 -12.86 -18.71
CA GLU A 124 9.92 -13.92 -18.03
C GLU A 124 9.25 -14.34 -16.73
N LEU A 125 8.83 -13.40 -15.88
CA LEU A 125 8.09 -13.68 -14.66
C LEU A 125 6.79 -14.48 -14.94
N LYS A 126 6.05 -14.11 -15.99
CA LYS A 126 4.88 -14.88 -16.44
C LYS A 126 5.26 -16.33 -16.78
N GLN A 127 6.36 -16.54 -17.51
CA GLN A 127 6.82 -17.89 -17.86
C GLN A 127 7.25 -18.69 -16.62
N CYS A 128 7.95 -18.05 -15.68
CA CYS A 128 8.34 -18.66 -14.40
C CYS A 128 7.12 -19.15 -13.61
N TYR A 129 6.05 -18.35 -13.56
CA TYR A 129 4.80 -18.75 -12.90
C TYR A 129 4.12 -19.95 -13.56
N ILE A 130 4.06 -19.98 -14.89
CA ILE A 130 3.46 -21.09 -15.66
C ILE A 130 4.25 -22.37 -15.44
N ARG A 131 5.58 -22.28 -15.47
CA ARG A 131 6.49 -23.43 -15.28
C ARG A 131 6.70 -23.82 -13.81
N LYS A 132 6.12 -23.06 -12.86
CA LYS A 132 6.35 -23.21 -11.40
C LYS A 132 7.84 -23.17 -11.03
N GLN A 133 8.60 -22.35 -11.74
CA GLN A 133 10.01 -22.09 -11.48
C GLN A 133 10.11 -20.85 -10.59
N PHE A 134 10.35 -21.08 -9.30
CA PHE A 134 10.52 -20.01 -8.31
C PHE A 134 11.98 -19.88 -7.89
N ASP A 135 12.33 -18.71 -7.34
CA ASP A 135 13.69 -18.42 -6.90
C ASP A 135 14.17 -19.43 -5.84
N PRO A 136 15.42 -19.92 -5.92
CA PRO A 136 15.97 -20.89 -4.97
C PRO A 136 16.16 -20.31 -3.56
N SER A 137 16.22 -18.98 -3.43
CA SER A 137 16.23 -18.25 -2.16
C SER A 137 15.09 -17.21 -2.12
N PRO A 138 13.86 -17.63 -1.76
CA PRO A 138 12.70 -16.74 -1.70
C PRO A 138 12.87 -15.56 -0.75
N GLU A 139 13.51 -15.75 0.39
CA GLU A 139 13.70 -14.71 1.42
C GLU A 139 14.56 -13.56 0.90
N THR A 140 15.66 -13.88 0.21
CA THR A 140 16.52 -12.86 -0.41
C THR A 140 15.80 -12.18 -1.58
N ALA A 141 15.10 -12.96 -2.40
CA ALA A 141 14.34 -12.43 -3.53
C ALA A 141 13.23 -11.46 -3.10
N LEU A 142 12.56 -11.76 -1.99
CA LEU A 142 11.53 -10.91 -1.39
C LEU A 142 12.11 -9.54 -0.99
N VAL A 143 13.19 -9.53 -0.20
CA VAL A 143 13.83 -8.29 0.26
C VAL A 143 14.36 -7.46 -0.91
N LEU A 144 14.98 -8.11 -1.90
CA LEU A 144 15.47 -7.41 -3.10
C LEU A 144 14.33 -6.80 -3.92
N ALA A 145 13.22 -7.51 -4.06
CA ALA A 145 12.05 -7.01 -4.74
C ALA A 145 11.44 -5.80 -4.01
N ASP A 146 11.31 -5.87 -2.68
CA ASP A 146 10.82 -4.75 -1.87
C ASP A 146 11.71 -3.52 -2.01
N VAL A 147 13.03 -3.68 -1.92
CA VAL A 147 13.99 -2.58 -2.11
C VAL A 147 13.85 -1.96 -3.50
N GLN A 148 13.72 -2.80 -4.53
CA GLN A 148 13.55 -2.33 -5.90
C GLN A 148 12.22 -1.60 -6.09
N GLU A 149 11.12 -2.09 -5.49
CA GLU A 149 9.83 -1.41 -5.51
C GLU A 149 9.92 -0.03 -4.86
N GLN A 150 10.48 0.05 -3.65
CA GLN A 150 10.64 1.32 -2.93
C GLN A 150 11.50 2.31 -3.71
N LYS A 151 12.57 1.83 -4.35
CA LYS A 151 13.42 2.66 -5.23
C LYS A 151 12.63 3.22 -6.41
N SER A 152 11.81 2.40 -7.05
CA SER A 152 10.96 2.83 -8.19
C SER A 152 9.88 3.83 -7.76
N LEU A 153 9.27 3.63 -6.59
CA LEU A 153 8.33 4.59 -6.00
C LEU A 153 9.02 5.93 -5.69
N SER A 154 10.18 5.89 -5.04
CA SER A 154 11.00 7.07 -4.76
C SER A 154 11.33 7.83 -6.05
N LYS A 155 11.73 7.12 -7.11
CA LYS A 155 12.01 7.74 -8.41
C LYS A 155 10.79 8.44 -9.01
N THR A 156 9.61 7.83 -8.89
CA THR A 156 8.35 8.43 -9.34
C THR A 156 8.07 9.75 -8.62
N TYR A 157 8.24 9.77 -7.28
CA TYR A 157 8.04 10.98 -6.49
C TYR A 157 9.07 12.06 -6.78
N GLU A 158 10.34 11.69 -7.01
CA GLU A 158 11.39 12.62 -7.43
C GLU A 158 11.00 13.35 -8.72
N ILE A 159 10.52 12.60 -9.72
CA ILE A 159 10.10 13.15 -11.02
C ILE A 159 8.89 14.08 -10.85
N MET A 160 7.90 13.65 -10.05
CA MET A 160 6.73 14.47 -9.75
C MET A 160 7.12 15.77 -9.04
N GLY A 161 8.05 15.70 -8.09
CA GLY A 161 8.60 16.87 -7.40
C GLY A 161 9.22 17.86 -8.37
N LYS A 162 10.11 17.38 -9.27
CA LYS A 162 10.73 18.21 -10.32
C LYS A 162 9.70 18.89 -11.22
N LYS A 163 8.64 18.18 -11.59
CA LYS A 163 7.54 18.73 -12.40
C LYS A 163 6.81 19.84 -11.66
N LEU A 164 6.43 19.63 -10.40
CA LEU A 164 5.75 20.65 -9.60
C LEU A 164 6.63 21.87 -9.38
N GLU A 165 7.93 21.67 -9.13
CA GLU A 165 8.90 22.75 -8.96
C GLU A 165 9.03 23.60 -10.24
N SER A 166 9.07 22.96 -11.43
CA SER A 166 9.06 23.70 -12.70
C SER A 166 7.78 24.51 -12.92
N GLN A 167 6.63 23.98 -12.52
CA GLN A 167 5.35 24.68 -12.62
C GLN A 167 5.30 25.88 -11.67
N LEU A 168 5.82 25.73 -10.46
CA LEU A 168 5.92 26.82 -9.49
C LEU A 168 6.78 27.96 -10.04
N ARG A 169 7.99 27.67 -10.52
CA ARG A 169 8.90 28.68 -11.10
C ARG A 169 8.28 29.40 -12.31
N LEU A 170 7.55 28.68 -13.16
CA LEU A 170 6.83 29.27 -14.28
C LEU A 170 5.79 30.28 -13.80
N LYS A 171 5.01 29.92 -12.77
CA LYS A 171 4.00 30.81 -12.18
C LYS A 171 4.60 32.01 -11.46
N GLU A 172 5.72 31.84 -10.76
CA GLU A 172 6.48 32.94 -10.16
C GLU A 172 6.97 33.93 -11.23
N SER A 173 7.46 33.41 -12.36
CA SER A 173 7.90 34.24 -13.49
C SER A 173 6.74 35.01 -14.13
N GLU A 174 5.58 34.37 -14.27
CA GLU A 174 4.35 35.01 -14.77
C GLU A 174 3.89 36.15 -13.84
N ILE A 175 3.89 35.90 -12.53
CA ILE A 175 3.55 36.93 -11.53
C ILE A 175 4.53 38.10 -11.60
N MET A 176 5.83 37.84 -11.69
CA MET A 176 6.84 38.89 -11.80
C MET A 176 6.64 39.72 -13.07
N ASN A 177 6.40 39.07 -14.22
CA ASN A 177 6.16 39.76 -15.48
C ASN A 177 4.89 40.64 -15.45
N LEU A 178 3.82 40.18 -14.80
CA LEU A 178 2.60 40.98 -14.63
C LEU A 178 2.85 42.19 -13.73
N ARG A 179 3.57 42.01 -12.61
CA ARG A 179 3.96 43.11 -11.71
C ARG A 179 4.82 44.16 -12.41
N GLU A 180 5.73 43.74 -13.28
CA GLU A 180 6.55 44.66 -14.09
C GLU A 180 5.71 45.47 -15.07
N LYS A 181 4.72 44.84 -15.72
CA LYS A 181 3.79 45.52 -16.63
C LYS A 181 2.91 46.53 -15.90
N ASP A 182 2.37 46.15 -14.74
CA ASP A 182 1.51 47.02 -13.94
C ASP A 182 2.31 48.14 -13.25
N GLY A 183 3.57 47.90 -12.91
CA GLY A 183 4.51 48.90 -12.36
C GLY A 183 5.17 49.80 -13.41
N GLY A 184 5.02 49.49 -14.70
CA GLY A 184 5.57 50.25 -15.83
C GLY A 184 4.67 51.37 -16.36
N ILE A 185 3.55 51.66 -15.68
CA ILE A 185 2.65 52.78 -15.99
C ILE A 185 2.98 53.95 -15.05
N TYR A 186 4.02 54.72 -15.36
CA TYR A 186 4.25 56.06 -14.84
C TYR A 186 4.86 56.97 -15.91
#